data_AF-A0A062VPK1-F1
#
_entry.id   AF-A0A062VPK1-F1
#
_cell.length_a   1.000
_cell.length_b   1.000
_cell.length_c   1.000
_cell.angle_alpha   90.00
_cell.angle_beta   90.00
_cell.angle_gamma   90.00
#
_symmetry.space_group_name_H-M   'P 1'
#
loop_
_entity.id
_entity.type
_entity.pdbx_description
1 polymer ?
#
loop_
_entity_poly.entity_id
_entity_poly.type
_entity_poly.pdbx_seq_one_letter_code
_entity_poly.pdbx_strand_id
1 'polypeptide(L)'
;MEGAAQKLRDGRTTVTDTLKELNGIIDELVQDGFKTENASEAFSTSYSELSTSLDDAAEAVNEMADALDRMADSIRDWDSEHAGS
;
A
#
# COMPACT_ATOMS: atom_id res chain seq x y z
N MET A 1 1.36 20.09 0.47
CA MET A 1 0.45 18.95 0.59
C MET A 1 0.66 17.97 -0.56
N GLU A 2 0.67 18.44 -1.80
CA GLU A 2 1.01 17.62 -3.00
C GLU A 2 2.28 16.77 -2.83
N GLY A 3 3.38 17.37 -2.36
CA GLY A 3 4.63 16.62 -2.12
C GLY A 3 4.55 15.58 -1.00
N ALA A 4 3.60 15.70 -0.07
CA ALA A 4 3.35 14.67 0.94
C ALA A 4 2.45 13.56 0.39
N ALA A 5 1.41 13.91 -0.39
CA ALA A 5 0.57 12.96 -1.09
C ALA A 5 1.39 12.06 -2.04
N GLN A 6 2.31 12.65 -2.81
CA GLN A 6 3.22 11.89 -3.67
C GLN A 6 4.08 10.90 -2.87
N LYS A 7 4.69 11.34 -1.76
CA LYS A 7 5.49 10.46 -0.90
C LYS A 7 4.68 9.30 -0.32
N LEU A 8 3.40 9.52 0.01
CA LEU A 8 2.51 8.45 0.46
C LEU A 8 2.28 7.42 -0.66
N ARG A 9 2.00 7.87 -1.88
CA ARG A 9 1.82 6.98 -3.05
C ARG A 9 3.10 6.20 -3.36
N ASP A 10 4.26 6.84 -3.30
CA ASP A 10 5.56 6.21 -3.53
C ASP A 10 5.88 5.17 -2.44
N GLY A 11 5.66 5.53 -1.18
CA GLY A 11 5.84 4.63 -0.03
C GLY A 11 4.93 3.40 -0.10
N ARG A 12 3.66 3.61 -0.45
CA ARG A 12 2.69 2.53 -0.71
C ARG A 12 3.21 1.56 -1.76
N THR A 13 3.59 2.06 -2.94
CA THR A 13 4.13 1.22 -4.02
C THR A 13 5.35 0.43 -3.56
N THR A 14 6.30 1.09 -2.87
CA THR A 14 7.51 0.44 -2.35
C THR A 14 7.18 -0.71 -1.39
N VAL A 15 6.24 -0.50 -0.47
CA VAL A 15 5.83 -1.53 0.50
C VAL A 15 5.13 -2.69 -0.20
N THR A 16 4.19 -2.42 -1.11
CA THR A 16 3.49 -3.45 -1.89
C THR A 16 4.47 -4.29 -2.72
N ASP A 17 5.44 -3.65 -3.38
CA ASP A 17 6.41 -4.36 -4.21
C ASP A 17 7.35 -5.22 -3.37
N THR A 18 7.84 -4.69 -2.24
CA THR A 18 8.70 -5.44 -1.31
C THR A 18 8.00 -6.70 -0.81
N LEU A 19 6.72 -6.60 -0.49
CA LEU A 19 5.97 -7.75 0.07
C LEU A 19 5.63 -8.80 -0.99
N LYS A 20 5.39 -8.37 -2.24
CA LYS A 20 5.29 -9.31 -3.38
C LYS A 20 6.58 -10.07 -3.61
N GLU A 21 7.73 -9.40 -3.53
CA GLU A 21 9.05 -10.05 -3.64
C GLU A 21 9.26 -11.09 -2.54
N LEU A 22 9.02 -10.70 -1.28
CA LEU A 22 9.15 -11.61 -0.14
C LEU A 22 8.23 -12.83 -0.28
N ASN A 23 7.02 -12.66 -0.80
CA ASN A 23 6.15 -13.80 -1.05
C ASN A 23 6.70 -14.74 -2.14
N GLY A 24 7.20 -14.19 -3.25
CA GLY A 24 7.77 -15.00 -4.34
C GLY A 24 8.89 -15.92 -3.84
N ILE A 25 9.76 -15.43 -2.95
CA ILE A 25 10.81 -16.23 -2.32
C ILE A 25 10.22 -17.42 -1.56
N ILE A 26 9.13 -17.22 -0.82
CA ILE A 26 8.56 -18.32 -0.04
C ILE A 26 7.78 -19.30 -0.91
N ASP A 27 7.07 -18.82 -1.94
CA ASP A 27 6.43 -19.69 -2.93
C ASP A 27 7.44 -20.65 -3.57
N GLU A 28 8.64 -20.16 -3.92
CA GLU A 28 9.74 -20.99 -4.42
C GLU A 28 10.17 -22.06 -3.39
N LEU A 29 10.35 -21.66 -2.12
CA LEU A 29 10.74 -22.59 -1.05
C LEU A 29 9.69 -23.70 -0.80
N VAL A 30 8.40 -23.35 -0.84
CA VAL A 30 7.29 -24.31 -0.69
C VAL A 30 7.24 -25.28 -1.87
N GLN A 31 7.51 -24.79 -3.09
CA GLN A 31 7.56 -25.62 -4.29
C GLN A 31 8.77 -26.59 -4.29
N ASP A 32 9.94 -26.11 -3.89
CA ASP A 32 11.22 -26.84 -4.01
C ASP A 32 11.47 -27.90 -2.92
N GLY A 33 10.77 -27.86 -1.77
CA GLY A 33 11.01 -28.91 -0.77
C GLY A 33 10.31 -28.80 0.58
N PHE A 34 9.59 -27.72 0.87
CA PHE A 34 8.89 -27.54 2.15
C PHE A 34 7.54 -28.28 2.20
N LYS A 35 7.50 -29.57 1.84
CA LYS A 35 6.27 -30.39 1.81
C LYS A 35 6.15 -31.32 3.03
N THR A 36 6.04 -30.73 4.21
CA THR A 36 5.17 -31.33 5.23
C THR A 36 3.80 -30.70 5.06
N GLU A 37 2.76 -31.49 4.78
CA GLU A 37 1.43 -30.99 4.38
C GLU A 37 0.89 -29.85 5.29
N ASN A 38 1.15 -29.94 6.60
CA ASN A 38 0.78 -28.89 7.57
C ASN A 38 1.53 -27.56 7.39
N ALA A 39 2.82 -27.58 7.04
CA ALA A 39 3.61 -26.37 6.91
C ALA A 39 3.20 -25.58 5.65
N SER A 40 2.88 -26.27 4.56
CA SER A 40 2.40 -25.65 3.32
C SER A 40 1.01 -25.01 3.47
N GLU A 41 0.09 -25.61 4.22
CA GLU A 41 -1.27 -25.09 4.39
C GLU A 41 -1.31 -23.87 5.32
N ALA A 42 -0.62 -23.96 6.47
CA ALA A 42 -0.48 -22.84 7.39
C ALA A 42 0.19 -21.64 6.69
N PHE A 43 1.21 -21.91 5.88
CA PHE A 43 1.89 -20.86 5.11
C PHE A 43 0.97 -20.20 4.07
N SER A 44 0.28 -21.00 3.25
CA SER A 44 -0.68 -20.49 2.26
C SER A 44 -1.77 -19.62 2.89
N THR A 45 -2.23 -20.00 4.09
CA THR A 45 -3.22 -19.22 4.84
C THR A 45 -2.65 -17.89 5.30
N SER A 46 -1.50 -17.90 5.98
CA SER A 46 -0.84 -16.68 6.44
C SER A 46 -0.47 -15.74 5.30
N TYR A 47 -0.11 -16.27 4.13
CA TYR A 47 0.13 -15.44 2.94
C TYR A 47 -1.15 -14.77 2.44
N SER A 48 -2.25 -15.51 2.32
CA SER A 48 -3.53 -14.94 1.88
C SER A 48 -4.01 -13.84 2.84
N GLU A 49 -3.83 -14.03 4.15
CA GLU A 49 -4.17 -13.03 5.17
C GLU A 49 -3.27 -11.79 5.06
N LEU A 50 -1.96 -11.98 4.87
CA LEU A 50 -1.02 -10.87 4.70
C LEU A 50 -1.34 -10.09 3.43
N SER A 51 -1.54 -10.76 2.28
CA SER A 51 -1.88 -10.10 1.02
C SER A 51 -3.13 -9.24 1.16
N THR A 52 -4.18 -9.79 1.78
CA THR A 52 -5.43 -9.05 2.02
C THR A 52 -5.19 -7.82 2.90
N SER A 53 -4.47 -7.99 4.01
CA SER A 53 -4.17 -6.89 4.93
C SER A 53 -3.33 -5.78 4.28
N LEU A 54 -2.48 -6.15 3.31
CA LEU A 54 -1.65 -5.20 2.58
C LEU A 54 -2.40 -4.46 1.49
N ASP A 55 -3.35 -5.11 0.83
CA ASP A 55 -4.25 -4.43 -0.10
C ASP A 55 -5.10 -3.40 0.65
N ASP A 56 -5.66 -3.77 1.81
CA ASP A 56 -6.40 -2.85 2.69
C ASP A 56 -5.53 -1.67 3.15
N ALA A 57 -4.29 -1.95 3.58
CA ALA A 57 -3.36 -0.91 4.00
C ALA A 57 -2.96 0.01 2.83
N ALA A 58 -2.78 -0.55 1.62
CA ALA A 58 -2.43 0.22 0.43
C ALA A 58 -3.57 1.14 -0.01
N GLU A 59 -4.82 0.68 0.11
CA GLU A 59 -6.01 1.48 -0.11
C GLU A 59 -6.09 2.64 0.90
N ALA A 60 -5.94 2.37 2.20
CA ALA A 60 -5.95 3.41 3.23
C ALA A 60 -4.88 4.50 2.99
N VAL A 61 -3.68 4.12 2.54
CA VAL A 61 -2.62 5.09 2.18
C VAL A 61 -3.00 5.94 0.97
N ASN A 62 -3.72 5.38 0.00
CA ASN A 62 -4.25 6.14 -1.13
C ASN A 62 -5.31 7.14 -0.72
N GLU A 63 -6.24 6.74 0.13
CA GLU A 63 -7.28 7.64 0.64
C GLU A 63 -6.67 8.83 1.38
N MET A 64 -5.60 8.60 2.16
CA MET A 64 -4.85 9.68 2.81
C MET A 64 -4.17 10.61 1.80
N ALA A 65 -3.58 10.08 0.73
CA ALA A 65 -2.99 10.90 -0.34
C ALA A 65 -4.06 11.74 -1.04
N ASP A 66 -5.20 11.15 -1.39
CA ASP A 66 -6.32 11.85 -2.02
C ASP A 66 -6.91 12.94 -1.11
N ALA A 67 -6.98 12.69 0.20
CA ALA A 67 -7.43 13.68 1.17
C ALA A 67 -6.49 14.90 1.22
N LEU A 68 -5.17 14.67 1.15
CA LEU A 68 -4.17 15.75 1.09
C LEU A 68 -4.29 16.57 -0.20
N ASP A 69 -4.57 15.93 -1.33
CA ASP A 69 -4.76 16.61 -2.62
C ASP A 69 -6.02 17.50 -2.57
N ARG A 70 -7.14 16.98 -2.08
CA ARG A 70 -8.39 17.76 -1.89
C ARG A 70 -8.20 18.95 -0.96
N MET A 71 -7.43 18.77 0.12
CA MET A 71 -7.14 19.87 1.04
C MET A 71 -6.28 20.95 0.37
N ALA A 72 -5.31 20.55 -0.46
CA ALA A 72 -4.50 21.49 -1.23
C ALA A 72 -5.36 22.31 -2.21
N ASP A 73 -6.29 21.66 -2.90
CA ASP A 73 -7.25 22.33 -3.81
C ASP A 73 -8.12 23.33 -3.07
N SER A 74 -8.72 22.92 -1.95
CA SER A 74 -9.57 23.81 -1.15
C SER A 74 -8.82 25.04 -0.63
N ILE A 75 -7.54 24.92 -0.29
CA ILE A 75 -6.72 26.05 0.14
C ILE A 75 -6.44 26.98 -1.05
N ARG A 76 -6.10 26.44 -2.22
CA ARG A 76 -5.87 27.24 -3.43
C ARG A 76 -7.09 28.03 -3.85
N ASP A 77 -8.26 27.40 -3.81
CA ASP A 77 -9.52 28.04 -4.15
C ASP A 77 -9.82 29.18 -3.17
N TRP A 78 -9.71 28.93 -1.87
CA TRP A 78 -9.91 29.95 -0.84
C TRP A 78 -8.94 31.13 -1.00
N ASP A 79 -7.64 30.84 -1.21
CA ASP A 79 -6.63 31.88 -1.45
C ASP A 79 -6.96 32.69 -2.71
N SER A 80 -7.44 32.06 -3.78
CA SER A 80 -7.79 32.76 -5.02
C SER A 80 -8.99 33.72 -4.86
N GLU A 81 -9.96 33.35 -4.04
CA GLU A 81 -11.15 34.16 -3.74
C GLU A 81 -10.81 35.35 -2.82
N HIS A 82 -9.84 35.20 -1.91
CA HIS A 82 -9.49 36.22 -0.91
C HIS A 82 -8.26 37.07 -1.30
N ALA A 83 -7.40 36.60 -2.20
CA ALA A 83 -6.27 37.39 -2.70
C ALA A 83 -6.69 38.47 -3.71
N GLY A 84 -7.94 38.43 -4.20
CA GLY A 84 -8.53 39.42 -5.11
C GLY A 84 -9.39 40.50 -4.44
N SER A 85 -9.56 40.48 -3.11
CA SER A 85 -10.39 41.42 -2.34
C SER A 85 -9.60 42.53 -1.65
#